data_AF-A0A8B1NQX2-F1
#
_entry.id   AF-A0A8B1NQX2-F1
#
_cell.length_a   1.000
_cell.length_b   1.000
_cell.length_c   1.000
_cell.angle_alpha   90.00
_cell.angle_beta   90.00
_cell.angle_gamma   90.00
#
_symmetry.space_group_name_H-M   'P 1'
#
loop_
_entity.id
_entity.type
_entity.pdbx_description
1 polymer ?
#
loop_
_entity_poly.entity_id
_entity_poly.type
_entity_poly.pdbx_seq_one_letter_code
_entity_poly.pdbx_strand_id
1 'polypeptide(L)'
;MSKRGHIHDFTGAPILAGDTIVYATRQANRVRMTEAVVIKPTSAVIGGRVVPLLKVKPTGQESGFVRRRSFRVETIAAEHVAVTIPGDDL
;
A
#
# COMPACT_ATOMS: atom_id res chain seq x y z
N MET A 1 21.41 -4.88 -13.29
CA MET A 1 21.14 -5.72 -12.11
C MET A 1 19.68 -5.56 -11.73
N SER A 2 18.81 -6.52 -12.06
CA SER A 2 17.42 -6.50 -11.59
C SER A 2 17.42 -6.67 -10.07
N LYS A 3 17.05 -5.61 -9.35
CA LYS A 3 16.94 -5.61 -7.89
C LYS A 3 15.71 -6.45 -7.51
N ARG A 4 15.89 -7.76 -7.34
CA ARG A 4 14.86 -8.66 -6.81
C ARG A 4 14.27 -8.08 -5.52
N GLY A 5 12.95 -7.93 -5.47
CA GLY A 5 12.18 -7.79 -4.23
C GLY A 5 11.89 -6.38 -3.73
N HIS A 6 12.21 -5.33 -4.49
CA HIS A 6 11.75 -3.99 -4.13
C HIS A 6 10.35 -3.73 -4.70
N ILE A 7 9.42 -3.28 -3.86
CA ILE A 7 8.10 -2.82 -4.31
C ILE A 7 8.28 -1.42 -4.88
N HIS A 8 7.65 -1.15 -6.02
CA HIS A 8 7.67 0.15 -6.66
C HIS A 8 6.27 0.75 -6.70
N ASP A 9 6.19 2.07 -6.77
CA ASP A 9 4.95 2.76 -7.06
C ASP A 9 4.63 2.72 -8.57
N PHE A 10 3.51 3.33 -8.95
CA PHE A 10 3.06 3.39 -10.34
C PHE A 10 3.99 4.18 -11.27
N THR A 11 4.95 4.95 -10.72
CA THR A 11 5.98 5.66 -11.49
C THR A 11 7.23 4.82 -11.70
N GLY A 12 7.31 3.65 -11.06
CA GLY A 12 8.52 2.82 -11.04
C GLY A 12 9.54 3.29 -10.01
N ALA A 13 9.17 4.18 -9.08
CA ALA A 13 10.05 4.59 -7.98
C ALA A 13 9.96 3.54 -6.84
N PRO A 14 11.08 3.16 -6.22
CA PRO A 14 11.07 2.20 -5.13
C PRO A 14 10.36 2.79 -3.91
N ILE A 15 9.44 2.02 -3.33
CA ILE A 15 8.77 2.38 -2.08
C ILE A 15 9.62 1.88 -0.90
N LEU A 16 9.94 2.78 0.01
CA LEU A 16 10.77 2.56 1.18
C LEU A 16 9.99 2.79 2.48
N ALA A 17 10.55 2.32 3.60
CA ALA A 17 10.01 2.66 4.91
C ALA A 17 10.20 4.17 5.17
N GLY A 18 9.15 4.82 5.68
CA GLY A 18 9.09 6.28 5.87
C GLY A 18 8.36 7.02 4.76
N ASP A 19 8.21 6.41 3.58
CA ASP A 19 7.51 7.04 2.46
C ASP A 19 6.03 7.26 2.79
N THR A 20 5.49 8.34 2.25
CA THR A 20 4.06 8.63 2.34
C THR A 20 3.36 8.09 1.11
N ILE A 21 2.26 7.37 1.35
CA ILE A 21 1.40 6.84 0.29
C ILE A 21 -0.05 7.24 0.56
N VAL A 22 -0.87 7.11 -0.48
CA VAL A 22 -2.33 7.18 -0.36
C VAL A 22 -2.91 5.85 -0.80
N TYR A 23 -3.84 5.30 0.00
CA TYR A 23 -4.52 4.06 -0.31
C TYR A 23 -6.04 4.17 -0.15
N ALA A 24 -6.78 3.41 -0.95
CA ALA A 24 -8.22 3.29 -0.86
C ALA A 24 -8.59 2.35 0.29
N THR A 25 -9.51 2.77 1.16
CA THR A 25 -10.06 1.90 2.22
C THR A 25 -11.57 2.09 2.37
N ARG A 26 -12.23 1.06 2.90
CA ARG A 26 -13.69 1.03 3.01
C ARG A 26 -14.18 2.01 4.09
N GLN A 27 -15.18 2.81 3.74
CA GLN A 27 -15.99 3.61 4.66
C GLN A 27 -17.45 3.19 4.54
N ALA A 28 -17.88 2.17 5.30
CA ALA A 28 -19.22 1.60 5.17
C ALA A 28 -19.54 1.25 3.70
N ASN A 29 -20.54 1.87 3.07
CA ASN A 29 -20.89 1.64 1.67
C ASN A 29 -20.16 2.59 0.69
N ARG A 30 -19.08 3.24 1.14
CA ARG A 30 -18.26 4.17 0.35
C ARG A 30 -16.79 3.76 0.43
N VAL A 31 -15.96 4.47 -0.34
CA VAL A 31 -14.50 4.42 -0.29
C VAL A 31 -14.00 5.75 0.24
N ARG A 32 -12.94 5.71 1.07
CA ARG A 32 -12.13 6.88 1.43
C ARG A 32 -10.72 6.68 0.93
N MET A 33 -10.04 7.77 0.59
CA MET A 33 -8.61 7.78 0.39
C MET A 33 -7.96 8.12 1.73
N THR A 34 -6.97 7.35 2.13
CA THR A 34 -6.24 7.51 3.38
C THR A 34 -4.77 7.71 3.08
N GLU A 35 -4.19 8.78 3.61
CA GLU A 35 -2.74 8.96 3.66
C GLU A 35 -2.15 8.10 4.79
N ALA A 36 -1.01 7.47 4.50
CA ALA A 36 -0.28 6.67 5.47
C ALA A 36 1.23 6.71 5.25
N VAL A 37 1.96 6.47 6.33
CA VAL A 37 3.41 6.24 6.31
C VAL A 37 3.67 4.74 6.14
N VAL A 38 4.54 4.39 5.20
CA VAL A 38 5.01 3.02 5.01
C VAL A 38 5.93 2.63 6.17
N ILE A 39 5.55 1.59 6.91
CA ILE A 39 6.40 0.98 7.94
C ILE A 39 7.35 -0.03 7.29
N LYS A 40 6.84 -0.85 6.37
CA LYS A 40 7.64 -1.90 5.73
C LYS A 40 7.02 -2.34 4.39
N PRO A 41 7.77 -2.27 3.28
CA PRO A 41 7.42 -2.97 2.06
C PRO A 41 7.80 -4.46 2.17
N THR A 42 6.89 -5.37 1.78
CA THR A 42 7.08 -6.83 1.85
C THR A 42 6.35 -7.53 0.72
N SER A 43 6.79 -8.70 0.29
CA SER A 43 6.03 -9.55 -0.63
C SER A 43 5.60 -10.86 0.05
N ALA A 44 4.48 -11.43 -0.37
CA ALA A 44 4.04 -12.76 0.04
C ALA A 44 3.60 -13.58 -1.18
N VAL A 45 3.71 -14.91 -1.09
CA VAL A 45 3.12 -15.80 -2.10
C VAL A 45 1.68 -16.10 -1.70
N ILE A 46 0.71 -15.64 -2.50
CA ILE A 46 -0.72 -15.82 -2.28
C ILE A 46 -1.30 -16.44 -3.55
N GLY A 47 -1.92 -17.61 -3.43
CA GLY A 47 -2.50 -18.31 -4.59
C GLY A 47 -1.47 -18.65 -5.69
N GLY A 48 -0.22 -18.93 -5.31
CA GLY A 48 0.86 -19.24 -6.24
C GLY A 48 1.47 -18.03 -6.96
N ARG A 49 1.06 -16.80 -6.61
CA ARG A 49 1.59 -15.54 -7.18
C ARG A 49 2.28 -14.72 -6.11
N VAL A 50 3.34 -14.01 -6.47
CA VAL A 50 3.98 -13.03 -5.58
C VAL A 50 3.11 -11.78 -5.57
N VAL A 51 2.71 -11.33 -4.39
CA VAL A 51 1.86 -10.15 -4.20
C VAL A 51 2.62 -9.09 -3.40
N PRO A 52 2.65 -7.82 -3.86
CA PRO A 52 3.21 -6.72 -3.07
C PRO A 52 2.29 -6.36 -1.92
N LEU A 53 2.87 -6.23 -0.73
CA LEU A 53 2.20 -5.84 0.51
C LEU A 53 2.94 -4.67 1.15
N LEU A 54 2.20 -3.66 1.59
CA LEU A 54 2.74 -2.56 2.37
C LEU A 54 2.15 -2.61 3.78
N LYS A 55 3.01 -2.69 4.79
CA LYS A 55 2.62 -2.43 6.18
C LYS A 55 2.66 -0.92 6.39
N VAL A 56 1.53 -0.32 6.78
CA VAL A 56 1.34 1.14 6.80
C VAL A 56 0.69 1.63 8.09
N LYS A 57 0.97 2.89 8.45
CA LYS A 57 0.34 3.61 9.54
C LYS A 57 -0.37 4.86 9.00
N PRO A 58 -1.71 4.90 9.07
CA PRO A 58 -2.46 6.09 8.68
C PRO A 58 -2.07 7.35 9.46
N THR A 59 -1.95 8.48 8.76
CA THR A 59 -1.51 9.76 9.36
C THR A 59 -2.64 10.52 10.04
N GLY A 60 -3.88 10.32 9.57
CA GLY A 60 -5.01 11.16 9.94
C GLY A 60 -5.59 11.96 8.78
N GLN A 61 -4.82 12.16 7.72
CA GLN A 61 -5.27 12.86 6.51
C GLN A 61 -6.06 11.89 5.63
N GLU A 62 -7.37 12.12 5.51
CA GLU A 62 -8.27 11.24 4.77
C GLU A 62 -9.37 12.04 4.07
N SER A 63 -9.84 11.55 2.93
CA SER A 63 -10.95 12.19 2.18
C SER A 63 -12.35 11.91 2.77
N GLY A 64 -12.43 11.10 3.83
CA GLY A 64 -13.69 10.62 4.37
C GLY A 64 -14.46 11.68 5.18
N PHE A 65 -15.75 11.85 4.90
CA PHE A 65 -16.64 12.80 5.61
C PHE A 65 -16.86 12.46 7.10
N VAL A 66 -16.57 11.22 7.51
CA VAL A 66 -16.71 10.77 8.90
C VAL A 66 -15.35 10.34 9.41
N ARG A 67 -14.98 10.87 10.58
CA ARG A 67 -13.72 10.54 11.26
C ARG A 67 -13.62 9.02 11.48
N ARG A 68 -12.49 8.43 11.11
CA ARG A 68 -12.27 7.00 11.39
C ARG A 68 -12.12 6.78 12.89
N ARG A 69 -12.51 5.59 13.36
CA ARG A 69 -12.43 5.22 14.78
C ARG A 69 -11.01 4.89 15.26
N SER A 70 -10.15 4.38 14.37
CA SER A 70 -8.81 3.92 14.73
C SER A 70 -7.86 4.06 13.56
N PHE A 71 -6.65 4.56 13.83
CA PHE A 71 -5.51 4.61 12.90
C PHE A 71 -4.58 3.41 13.12
N ARG A 72 -5.12 2.20 13.30
CA ARG A 72 -4.29 1.01 13.51
C ARG A 72 -3.32 0.79 12.35
N VAL A 73 -2.22 0.08 12.62
CA VAL A 73 -1.32 -0.39 11.58
C VAL A 73 -2.04 -1.45 10.74
N GLU A 74 -1.92 -1.35 9.43
CA GLU A 74 -2.60 -2.22 8.47
C GLU A 74 -1.59 -2.75 7.45
N THR A 75 -1.86 -3.94 6.91
CA THR A 75 -1.16 -4.46 5.74
C THR A 75 -2.10 -4.32 4.56
N ILE A 76 -1.67 -3.61 3.52
CA ILE A 76 -2.46 -3.36 2.31
C ILE A 76 -1.78 -4.00 1.10
N ALA A 77 -2.58 -4.48 0.16
CA ALA A 77 -2.12 -5.08 -1.09
C ALA A 77 -2.41 -4.16 -2.28
N ALA A 78 -2.05 -4.62 -3.49
CA ALA A 78 -2.27 -3.91 -4.75
C ALA A 78 -3.74 -3.53 -5.03
N GLU A 79 -4.70 -4.15 -4.35
CA GLU A 79 -6.13 -3.77 -4.44
C GLU A 79 -6.44 -2.39 -3.83
N HIS A 80 -5.57 -1.89 -2.95
CA HIS A 80 -5.76 -0.65 -2.21
C HIS A 80 -4.84 0.49 -2.70
N VAL A 81 -3.73 0.16 -3.34
CA VAL A 81 -2.68 1.09 -3.73
C VAL A 81 -2.00 0.61 -5.00
N ALA A 82 -1.67 1.54 -5.90
CA ALA A 82 -0.97 1.21 -7.14
C ALA A 82 0.50 0.88 -6.84
N VAL A 83 0.86 -0.41 -6.89
CA VAL A 83 2.20 -0.92 -6.61
C VAL A 83 2.57 -2.07 -7.55
N THR A 84 3.87 -2.24 -7.80
CA THR A 84 4.40 -3.29 -8.68
C THR A 84 5.63 -3.98 -8.05
N ILE A 85 5.94 -5.19 -8.53
CA ILE A 85 7.19 -5.89 -8.25
C ILE A 85 7.94 -6.02 -9.58
N PRO A 86 9.21 -5.59 -9.70
CA PRO A 86 10.00 -5.76 -10.91
C PRO A 86 10.16 -7.26 -11.20
N GLY A 87 9.59 -7.70 -12.31
CA GLY A 87 9.48 -9.10 -12.70
C GLY A 87 8.07 -9.56 -13.06
N ASP A 88 7.04 -8.76 -12.75
CA ASP A 88 5.66 -8.96 -13.23
C ASP A 88 5.38 -8.28 -14.58
N ASP A 89 6.43 -7.80 -15.28
CA ASP A 89 6.33 -7.45 -16.69
C ASP A 89 6.12 -8.75 -17.47
N LEU A 90 4.90 -8.93 -17.97
CA LEU A 90 4.47 -10.00 -18.86
C LEU A 90 5.41 -10.20 -20.06
#